data_AF-A0A094QE84-F1
#
_entry.id   AF-A0A094QE84-F1
#
_cell.length_a   1.000
_cell.length_b   1.000
_cell.length_c   1.000
_cell.angle_alpha   90.00
_cell.angle_beta   90.00
_cell.angle_gamma   90.00
#
_symmetry.space_group_name_H-M   'P 1'
#
loop_
_entity.id
_entity.type
_entity.pdbx_description
1 polymer ?
#
loop_
_entity_poly.entity_id
_entity_poly.type
_entity_poly.pdbx_seq_one_letter_code
_entity_poly.pdbx_strand_id
1 'polypeptide(L)' 'RLTSYTDGVLALDFSDSRKFATSHEYSETRPNLKAALIASVKEVLGITVEISEQ' A
#
# COMPACT_ATOMS: atom_id res chain seq x y z
N ARG A 1 -2.57 -1.34 -7.10
CA ARG A 1 -1.87 -0.67 -8.22
C ARG A 1 -1.36 0.69 -7.74
N LEU A 2 -0.15 1.12 -8.13
CA LEU A 2 0.29 2.50 -7.87
C LEU A 2 -0.43 3.44 -8.83
N THR A 3 -1.12 4.44 -8.26
CA THR A 3 -1.93 5.39 -9.01
C THR A 3 -1.22 6.74 -9.15
N SER A 4 -0.59 7.22 -8.07
CA SER A 4 0.23 8.44 -8.10
C SER A 4 1.21 8.49 -6.93
N TYR A 5 2.24 9.31 -7.06
CA TYR A 5 3.14 9.71 -5.97
C TYR A 5 3.32 11.23 -5.99
N THR A 6 2.83 11.92 -4.96
CA THR A 6 2.88 13.39 -4.86
C THR A 6 3.02 13.78 -3.40
N ASP A 7 3.88 14.74 -3.09
CA ASP A 7 4.13 15.24 -1.72
C ASP A 7 4.43 14.15 -0.68
N GLY A 8 5.12 13.08 -1.07
CA GLY A 8 5.43 11.97 -0.16
C GLY A 8 4.27 10.99 0.07
N VAL A 9 3.14 11.17 -0.62
CA VAL A 9 1.97 10.29 -0.54
C VAL A 9 1.95 9.34 -1.73
N LEU A 10 2.04 8.04 -1.48
CA LEU A 10 1.73 6.99 -2.46
C LEU A 10 0.23 6.71 -2.46
N ALA A 11 -0.43 7.08 -3.55
CA ALA A 11 -1.82 6.71 -3.80
C ALA A 11 -1.86 5.31 -4.42
N LEU A 12 -2.47 4.36 -3.70
CA LEU A 12 -2.64 2.99 -4.14
C LEU A 12 -4.12 2.68 -4.36
N ASP A 13 -4.45 2.23 -5.57
CA ASP A 13 -5.78 1.72 -5.92
C ASP A 13 -5.82 0.19 -5.73
N PHE A 14 -6.71 -0.27 -4.85
CA PHE A 14 -6.91 -1.70 -4.53
C PHE A 14 -8.15 -2.29 -5.19
N SER A 15 -8.74 -1.60 -6.17
CA SER A 15 -9.95 -2.06 -6.88
C SER A 15 -9.73 -3.42 -7.57
N ASP A 16 -8.56 -3.63 -8.19
CA ASP A 16 -8.20 -4.90 -8.80
C ASP A 16 -8.06 -6.01 -7.74
N SER A 17 -7.35 -5.75 -6.65
CA SER A 17 -7.09 -6.76 -5.62
C SER A 17 -8.35 -7.17 -4.84
N ARG A 18 -9.32 -6.26 -4.68
CA ARG A 18 -10.64 -6.57 -4.07
C ARG A 18 -11.51 -7.48 -4.94
N LYS A 19 -11.30 -7.53 -6.27
CA LYS A 19 -12.04 -8.44 -7.15
C LYS A 19 -11.61 -9.90 -7.00
N PHE A 20 -10.44 -10.17 -6.42
CA PHE A 20 -9.86 -11.52 -6.36
C PHE A 20 -9.73 -12.08 -4.94
N ALA A 21 -9.99 -11.28 -3.90
CA ALA A 21 -9.89 -11.75 -2.53
C ALA A 21 -11.26 -12.16 -1.98
N THR A 22 -11.37 -13.40 -1.50
CA THR A 22 -12.44 -13.80 -0.58
C THR A 22 -12.40 -12.83 0.60
N SER A 23 -13.54 -12.22 0.92
CA SER A 23 -13.65 -11.03 1.79
C SER A 23 -13.04 -11.16 3.20
N HIS A 24 -12.66 -12.37 3.64
CA HIS A 24 -12.09 -12.64 4.97
C HIS A 24 -10.55 -12.56 5.01
N GLU A 25 -9.83 -13.12 4.03
CA GLU A 25 -8.35 -13.15 4.08
C GLU A 25 -7.71 -11.78 3.81
N TYR A 26 -8.45 -10.89 3.13
CA TYR A 26 -7.93 -9.59 2.69
C TYR A 26 -7.79 -8.57 3.82
N SER A 27 -8.55 -8.72 4.91
CA SER A 27 -8.58 -7.73 5.99
C SER A 27 -7.44 -7.89 6.99
N GLU A 28 -6.98 -9.12 7.23
CA GLU A 28 -5.97 -9.41 8.27
C GLU A 28 -4.54 -9.15 7.81
N THR A 29 -4.24 -9.33 6.52
CA THR A 29 -2.88 -9.12 5.98
C THR A 29 -2.58 -7.65 5.65
N ARG A 30 -3.60 -6.79 5.57
CA ARG A 30 -3.50 -5.39 5.14
C ARG A 30 -2.57 -4.51 5.99
N PRO A 31 -2.63 -4.51 7.34
CA PRO A 31 -1.73 -3.68 8.16
C PRO A 31 -0.27 -4.11 8.01
N ASN A 32 -0.02 -5.43 7.92
CA ASN A 32 1.32 -5.98 7.72
C ASN A 32 1.90 -5.59 6.35
N LEU A 33 1.08 -5.64 5.29
CA LEU A 33 1.52 -5.30 3.94
C LEU A 33 1.86 -3.81 3.79
N LYS A 34 1.04 -2.90 4.37
CA LYS A 34 1.33 -1.46 4.37
C LYS A 34 2.62 -1.16 5.12
N ALA A 35 2.80 -1.73 6.31
CA ALA A 35 4.00 -1.52 7.11
C ALA A 35 5.27 -2.04 6.40
N ALA A 36 5.20 -3.23 5.81
CA ALA A 36 6.31 -3.80 5.04
C ALA A 36 6.68 -2.91 3.85
N LEU A 37 5.70 -2.37 3.11
CA LEU A 37 5.96 -1.50 1.97
C LEU A 37 6.63 -0.18 2.39
N ILE A 38 6.13 0.46 3.45
CA ILE A 38 6.73 1.70 3.98
C ILE A 38 8.16 1.43 4.45
N ALA A 39 8.39 0.32 5.13
CA ALA A 39 9.73 -0.09 5.57
C ALA A 39 10.66 -0.30 4.38
N SER A 40 10.26 -1.05 3.36
CA SER A 40 11.07 -1.28 2.17
C SER A 40 11.37 0.01 1.40
N VAL A 41 10.40 0.93 1.28
CA VAL A 41 10.64 2.25 0.66
C VAL A 41 11.67 3.03 1.46
N LYS A 42 11.58 3.03 2.79
CA LYS A 42 12.56 3.69 3.65
C LYS A 42 13.94 3.06 3.55
N GLU A 43 14.04 1.73 3.48
CA GLU A 43 15.31 1.03 3.38
C GLU A 43 16.00 1.24 2.03
N VAL A 44 15.25 1.25 0.93
CA VAL A 44 15.81 1.37 -0.43
C VAL A 44 16.04 2.82 -0.83
N LEU A 45 15.09 3.71 -0.51
CA LEU A 45 15.08 5.09 -0.98
C LEU A 45 15.45 6.10 0.11
N GLY A 46 15.52 5.68 1.37
CA GLY A 46 15.84 6.58 2.50
C GLY A 46 14.73 7.58 2.84
N ILE A 47 13.57 7.49 2.19
CA ILE A 47 12.45 8.42 2.36
C ILE A 47 11.29 7.78 3.11
N THR A 48 10.61 8.58 3.91
CA THR A 48 9.34 8.18 4.54
C THR A 48 8.20 8.55 3.61
N VAL A 49 7.29 7.61 3.37
CA VAL A 49 6.12 7.80 2.52
C VAL A 49 4.85 7.44 3.27
N GLU A 50 3.77 8.16 2.97
CA GLU A 50 2.43 7.86 3.47
C GLU A 50 1.64 7.11 2.39
N ILE A 51 0.91 6.06 2.77
CA ILE A 51 0.08 5.29 1.83
C ILE A 51 -1.37 5.71 1.97
N SER A 52 -1.92 6.32 0.91
CA SER A 52 -3.33 6.66 0.79
C SER A 52 -4.05 5.67 -0.13
N GLU A 53 -5.22 5.20 0.30
CA GLU A 53 -6.06 4.29 -0.47
C GLU A 53 -7.07 5.10 -1.29
N GLN A 54 -7.25 4.75 -2.57
CA GLN A 54 -8.31 5.28 -3.45
C GLN A 54 -9.31 4.17 -3.81
#